data_AF-A0A970YN48-F1
#
_entry.id   AF-A0A970YN48-F1
#
_cell.length_a   1.000
_cell.length_b   1.000
_cell.length_c   1.000
_cell.angle_alpha   90.00
_cell.angle_beta   90.00
_cell.angle_gamma   90.00
#
_symmetry.space_group_name_H-M   'P 1'
#
loop_
_entity.id
_entity.type
_entity.pdbx_description
1 polymer ?
#
loop_
_entity_poly.entity_id
_entity_poly.type
_entity_poly.pdbx_seq_one_letter_code
_entity_poly.pdbx_strand_id
1 'polypeptide(L)'
;MKSVETKFEIGDLVCSIYEAENGEINQQEISGIIIRENGDRRYVIGALQYREDQLVSEIEALEIAIQYHKRQERMLQEVLAEKASAQILQTYE
;
A
#
# COMPACT_ATOMS: atom_id res chain seq x y z
N MET A 1 22.02 -1.72 28.24
CA MET A 1 20.63 -1.56 27.75
C MET A 1 20.64 -2.03 26.30
N LYS A 2 19.94 -3.12 25.95
CA LYS A 2 19.85 -3.52 24.53
C LYS A 2 18.91 -2.53 23.85
N SER A 3 19.40 -1.77 22.88
CA SER A 3 18.55 -0.97 22.00
C SER A 3 17.61 -1.92 21.27
N VAL A 4 16.30 -1.70 21.39
CA VAL A 4 15.33 -2.34 20.51
C VAL A 4 15.43 -1.57 19.20
N GLU A 5 16.05 -2.15 18.17
CA GLU A 5 16.06 -1.56 16.83
C GLU A 5 14.60 -1.38 16.36
N THR A 6 14.27 -0.18 15.91
CA THR A 6 12.94 0.18 15.40
C THR A 6 13.07 0.41 13.90
N LYS A 7 12.09 -0.01 13.10
CA LYS A 7 12.13 0.21 11.64
C LYS A 7 11.92 1.70 11.32
N PHE A 8 11.16 2.39 12.16
CA PHE A 8 10.78 3.79 11.97
C PHE A 8 10.89 4.58 13.28
N GLU A 9 11.06 5.88 13.16
CA GLU A 9 11.13 6.87 14.24
C GLU A 9 10.08 7.99 14.07
N ILE A 10 9.93 8.83 15.09
CA ILE A 10 9.08 10.02 15.00
C ILE A 10 9.69 11.00 13.99
N GLY A 11 8.88 11.52 13.07
CA GLY A 11 9.33 12.37 11.97
C GLY A 11 9.61 11.61 10.67
N ASP A 12 9.68 10.27 10.71
CA ASP A 12 9.80 9.49 9.47
C ASP A 12 8.53 9.60 8.63
N LEU A 13 8.75 9.71 7.32
CA LEU A 13 7.69 9.67 6.32
C LEU A 13 7.46 8.23 5.88
N VAL A 14 6.24 7.74 6.09
CA VAL A 14 5.84 6.36 5.82
C VAL A 14 4.53 6.32 5.04
N CYS A 15 4.24 5.17 4.45
CA CYS A 15 3.00 4.88 3.74
C CYS A 15 2.31 3.66 4.38
N SER A 16 0.98 3.59 4.25
CA SER A 16 0.25 2.38 4.62
C SER A 16 0.48 1.27 3.59
N ILE A 17 0.80 0.06 4.07
CA ILE A 17 0.85 -1.13 3.20
C ILE A 17 -0.51 -1.36 2.54
N TYR A 18 -1.60 -1.19 3.29
CA TYR A 18 -2.95 -1.44 2.78
C TYR A 18 -3.28 -0.52 1.58
N GLU A 19 -2.97 0.77 1.67
CA GLU A 19 -3.20 1.71 0.57
C GLU A 19 -2.33 1.36 -0.64
N ALA A 20 -1.05 1.04 -0.41
CA ALA A 20 -0.12 0.65 -1.46
C ALA A 20 -0.56 -0.63 -2.20
N GLU A 21 -1.07 -1.62 -1.48
CA GLU A 21 -1.67 -2.85 -2.05
C GLU A 21 -2.90 -2.58 -2.91
N ASN A 22 -3.54 -1.42 -2.73
CA ASN A 22 -4.65 -0.92 -3.54
C ASN A 22 -4.22 0.12 -4.59
N GLY A 23 -2.91 0.31 -4.79
CA GLY A 23 -2.37 1.20 -5.81
C GLY A 23 -2.30 2.67 -5.40
N GLU A 24 -2.54 2.99 -4.13
CA GLU A 24 -2.53 4.35 -3.59
C GLU A 24 -1.25 4.59 -2.78
N ILE A 25 -0.65 5.78 -2.93
CA ILE A 25 0.55 6.19 -2.20
C ILE A 25 0.22 7.46 -1.42
N ASN A 26 0.00 7.29 -0.13
CA ASN A 26 -0.28 8.39 0.79
C ASN A 26 0.85 8.45 1.82
N GLN A 27 1.83 9.32 1.56
CA GLN A 27 2.92 9.55 2.49
C GLN A 27 2.46 10.43 3.65
N GLN A 28 2.74 9.99 4.87
CA GLN A 28 2.40 10.71 6.08
C GLN A 28 3.52 10.59 7.12
N GLU A 29 3.66 11.62 7.93
CA GLU A 29 4.67 11.69 8.97
C GLU A 29 4.21 10.98 10.24
N ILE A 30 5.10 10.21 10.86
CA ILE A 30 4.89 9.65 12.19
C ILE A 30 4.96 10.79 13.22
N SER A 31 3.82 11.14 13.80
CA SER A 31 3.73 12.21 14.80
C SER A 31 3.99 11.72 16.23
N GLY A 32 4.01 10.40 16.46
CA GLY A 32 4.24 9.84 17.78
C GLY A 32 4.33 8.33 17.81
N ILE A 33 4.84 7.80 18.93
CA ILE A 33 4.92 6.37 19.19
C ILE A 33 4.32 6.10 20.57
N ILE A 34 3.31 5.25 20.63
CA ILE A 34 2.65 4.81 21.86
C ILE A 34 3.15 3.41 22.19
N ILE A 35 3.69 3.23 23.39
CA ILE A 35 4.08 1.92 23.91
C ILE A 35 3.08 1.56 25.02
N ARG A 36 2.32 0.49 24.81
CA ARG A 36 1.34 -0.02 25.78
C ARG A 36 2.03 -0.86 26.86
N GLU A 37 1.35 -1.10 27.97
CA GLU A 37 1.87 -1.87 29.11
C GLU A 37 2.31 -3.29 28.74
N ASN A 38 1.68 -3.90 27.74
CA ASN A 38 2.03 -5.22 27.21
C ASN A 38 3.21 -5.20 26.23
N GLY A 39 3.84 -4.04 26.01
CA GLY A 39 4.91 -3.85 25.04
C GLY A 39 4.44 -3.66 23.59
N ASP A 40 3.11 -3.65 23.32
CA ASP A 40 2.59 -3.35 21.98
C ASP A 40 2.93 -1.90 21.61
N ARG A 41 3.63 -1.75 20.48
CA ARG A 41 4.04 -0.45 19.96
C ARG A 41 3.11 -0.04 18.82
N ARG A 42 2.59 1.18 18.91
CA ARG A 42 1.76 1.80 17.88
C ARG A 42 2.36 3.11 17.40
N TYR A 43 2.44 3.27 16.10
CA TYR A 43 2.85 4.49 15.43
C TYR A 43 1.61 5.35 15.17
N VAL A 44 1.66 6.61 15.59
CA VAL A 44 0.59 7.58 15.40
C VAL A 44 0.87 8.35 14.13
N ILE A 45 -0.10 8.33 13.22
CA ILE A 45 -0.05 9.04 11.95
C ILE A 45 -1.40 9.74 11.77
N GLY A 46 -1.39 11.07 11.79
CA GLY A 46 -2.62 11.86 11.85
C GLY A 46 -3.49 11.48 13.05
N ALA A 47 -4.72 11.03 12.79
CA ALA A 47 -5.67 10.59 13.81
C ALA A 47 -5.68 9.05 14.04
N LEU A 48 -4.83 8.30 13.33
CA LEU A 48 -4.84 6.85 13.31
C LEU A 48 -3.61 6.24 14.00
N GLN A 49 -3.72 4.97 14.37
CA GLN A 49 -2.66 4.19 15.01
C GLN A 49 -2.36 2.93 14.20
N TYR A 50 -1.10 2.75 13.83
CA TYR A 50 -0.61 1.64 13.03
C TYR A 50 0.37 0.79 13.84
N ARG A 51 0.46 -0.50 13.52
CA ARG A 51 1.60 -1.31 13.93
C ARG A 51 2.76 -1.13 12.95
N GLU A 52 3.97 -1.51 13.35
CA GLU A 52 5.17 -1.41 12.49
C GLU A 52 5.02 -2.20 11.18
N ASP A 53 4.40 -3.39 11.25
CA ASP A 53 4.15 -4.29 10.11
C ASP A 53 3.08 -3.78 9.14
N GLN A 54 2.44 -2.64 9.43
CA GLN A 54 1.43 -2.02 8.57
C GLN A 54 1.98 -0.80 7.82
N LEU A 55 3.24 -0.47 8.05
CA LEU A 55 3.92 0.70 7.51
C LEU A 55 5.12 0.28 6.67
N VAL A 56 5.33 1.02 5.59
CA VAL A 56 6.45 0.86 4.68
C VAL A 56 7.05 2.21 4.34
N SER A 57 8.30 2.20 3.89
CA SER A 57 8.89 3.37 3.23
C SER A 57 8.13 3.70 1.94
N GLU A 58 8.28 4.92 1.45
CA GLU A 58 7.70 5.34 0.18
C GLU A 58 8.18 4.48 -1.00
N ILE A 59 9.45 4.06 -1.00
CA ILE A 59 10.02 3.21 -2.05
C ILE A 59 9.33 1.85 -2.07
N GLU A 60 9.23 1.19 -0.92
CA GLU A 60 8.51 -0.09 -0.78
C GLU A 60 7.04 0.07 -1.19
N ALA A 61 6.38 1.16 -0.80
CA ALA A 61 4.99 1.44 -1.19
C ALA A 61 4.83 1.57 -2.70
N LEU A 62 5.71 2.33 -3.37
CA LEU A 62 5.71 2.50 -4.82
C LEU A 62 5.90 1.17 -5.55
N GLU A 63 6.81 0.32 -5.06
CA GLU A 63 7.02 -1.03 -5.62
C GLU A 63 5.73 -1.87 -5.56
N ILE A 64 5.04 -1.86 -4.41
CA ILE A 64 3.77 -2.57 -4.21
C ILE A 64 2.69 -2.01 -5.15
N ALA A 65 2.51 -0.69 -5.19
CA ALA A 65 1.50 -0.05 -6.03
C ALA A 65 1.74 -0.30 -7.53
N ILE A 66 3.00 -0.35 -7.98
CA ILE A 66 3.35 -0.72 -9.36
C ILE A 66 2.83 -2.13 -9.68
N GLN A 67 2.96 -3.10 -8.76
CA GLN A 67 2.44 -4.46 -8.99
C GLN A 67 0.92 -4.47 -9.09
N TYR A 68 0.22 -3.69 -8.25
CA TYR A 68 -1.22 -3.51 -8.35
C TYR A 68 -1.61 -2.98 -9.74
N HIS A 69 -1.02 -1.88 -10.19
CA HIS A 69 -1.38 -1.25 -11.46
C HIS A 69 -1.05 -2.14 -12.66
N LYS A 70 0.06 -2.88 -12.64
CA LYS A 70 0.38 -3.90 -13.66
C LYS A 70 -0.65 -5.03 -13.73
N ARG A 71 -1.23 -5.42 -12.59
CA ARG A 71 -2.30 -6.42 -12.57
C ARG A 71 -3.60 -5.84 -13.13
N GLN A 72 -3.95 -4.60 -12.78
CA GLN A 72 -5.12 -3.93 -13.32
C GLN A 72 -5.01 -3.72 -14.84
N GLU A 73 -3.85 -3.31 -15.33
CA GLU A 73 -3.58 -3.15 -16.76
C GLU A 73 -3.83 -4.45 -17.52
N ARG A 74 -3.25 -5.57 -17.06
CA ARG A 74 -3.46 -6.88 -17.70
C ARG A 74 -4.93 -7.29 -17.73
N MET A 75 -5.64 -7.11 -16.63
CA MET A 75 -7.07 -7.43 -16.56
C MET A 75 -7.89 -6.59 -17.55
N LEU A 76 -7.60 -5.30 -17.67
CA LEU A 76 -8.28 -4.42 -18.63
C LEU A 76 -7.97 -4.80 -20.09
N GLN A 77 -6.73 -5.22 -20.38
CA GLN A 77 -6.34 -5.71 -21.69
C GLN A 77 -7.09 -7.00 -22.06
N GLU A 78 -7.23 -7.94 -21.13
CA GLU A 78 -8.01 -9.18 -21.32
C GLU A 78 -9.48 -8.86 -21.62
N VAL A 79 -10.11 -8.01 -20.80
CA VAL A 79 -11.50 -7.58 -21.00
C VAL A 79 -11.69 -6.87 -22.34
N LEU A 80 -10.74 -6.03 -22.75
CA LEU A 80 -10.78 -5.36 -24.05
C LEU A 80 -10.72 -6.37 -25.21
N ALA A 81 -9.82 -7.35 -25.12
CA ALA A 81 -9.67 -8.39 -26.14
C ALA A 81 -10.93 -9.26 -26.29
N GLU A 82 -11.55 -9.64 -25.17
CA GLU A 82 -12.83 -10.37 -25.15
C GLU A 82 -13.94 -9.56 -25.82
N LYS A 83 -14.08 -8.29 -25.46
CA LYS A 83 -15.11 -7.40 -26.02
C LYS A 83 -14.91 -7.15 -27.51
N ALA A 84 -13.67 -6.92 -27.95
CA ALA A 84 -13.35 -6.73 -29.36
C ALA A 84 -13.72 -7.96 -30.19
N SER A 85 -13.40 -9.16 -29.68
CA SER A 85 -13.70 -10.43 -30.36
C SER A 85 -15.21 -10.68 -30.45
N ALA A 86 -15.96 -10.42 -29.38
CA ALA A 86 -17.42 -10.55 -29.37
C ALA A 86 -18.12 -9.58 -30.34
N GLN A 87 -17.61 -8.35 -30.45
CA GLN A 87 -18.18 -7.34 -31.35
C GLN A 87 -17.96 -7.68 -32.83
N ILE A 88 -16.82 -8.28 -33.16
CA ILE A 88 -16.53 -8.80 -34.52
C ILE A 88 -17.57 -9.87 -34.89
N LEU A 89 -17.83 -10.85 -34.02
CA LEU A 89 -18.79 -11.93 -34.30
C LEU A 89 -20.22 -11.39 -34.53
N GLN A 90 -20.67 -10.40 -33.78
CA GLN A 90 -21.99 -9.76 -33.98
C GLN A 90 -22.10 -8.97 -35.29
N THR A 91 -20.98 -8.62 -35.93
CA THR A 91 -21.00 -7.88 -37.21
C THR A 91 -21.13 -8.83 -38.42
N TYR A 92 -20.93 -10.14 -38.21
CA TYR A 92 -20.99 -11.17 -39.25
C TYR A 92 -22.20 -12.11 -39.13
N GLU A 93 -23.13 -11.85 -38.21
CA GLU A 93 -24.46 -12.46 -38.11
C GLU A 93 -25.55 -11.53 -38.67
#